data_AF-A0A927V9R7-F1
#
_entry.id   AF-A0A927V9R7-F1
#
_cell.length_a   1.000
_cell.length_b   1.000
_cell.length_c   1.000
_cell.angle_alpha   90.00
_cell.angle_beta   90.00
_cell.angle_gamma   90.00
#
_symmetry.space_group_name_H-M   'P 1'
#
loop_
_entity.id
_entity.type
_entity.pdbx_description
1 polymer ?
#
loop_
_entity_poly.entity_id
_entity_poly.type
_entity_poly.pdbx_seq_one_letter_code
_entity_poly.pdbx_strand_id
1 'polypeptide(L)'
;MNGNLAYGLGFVFGIIIVSAIILIPMLIALTKDGKIKRKYDERQEAIRGRGFKIAFYTMVTMNMLYGFFQVACKELPIEPSVVVFIITIMGVGVYAWYTILNDGYFALNERIPQTLVAFTIIGLVNLLIGLANIMDGTIMNEGVIRFESISIVCGIFMLITVLVILIKQHKDKKDD
;
A
#
# COMPACT_ATOMS: atom_id res chain seq x y z
N MET A 1 -28.82 -19.03 -12.21
CA MET A 1 -27.45 -18.61 -12.57
C MET A 1 -26.74 -18.32 -11.27
N ASN A 2 -25.73 -19.13 -10.90
CA ASN A 2 -25.19 -19.19 -9.54
C ASN A 2 -24.62 -17.82 -9.12
N GLY A 3 -25.10 -17.27 -8.00
CA GLY A 3 -24.66 -15.97 -7.48
C GLY A 3 -23.13 -15.86 -7.37
N ASN A 4 -22.46 -16.96 -7.02
CA ASN A 4 -20.99 -17.04 -6.95
C ASN A 4 -20.29 -16.75 -8.29
N LEU A 5 -20.92 -17.08 -9.42
CA LEU A 5 -20.37 -16.81 -10.74
C LEU A 5 -20.49 -15.33 -11.11
N ALA A 6 -21.63 -14.70 -10.77
CA ALA A 6 -21.85 -13.28 -10.97
C ALA A 6 -20.93 -12.42 -10.08
N TYR A 7 -20.76 -12.81 -8.81
CA TYR A 7 -19.79 -12.18 -7.91
C TYR A 7 -18.35 -12.33 -8.39
N GLY A 8 -17.96 -13.54 -8.83
CA GLY A 8 -16.62 -13.79 -9.37
C GLY A 8 -16.33 -12.97 -10.63
N LEU A 9 -17.30 -12.88 -11.54
CA LEU A 9 -17.19 -12.05 -12.74
C LEU A 9 -17.10 -10.56 -12.40
N GLY A 10 -17.90 -10.07 -11.46
CA GLY A 10 -17.84 -8.69 -11.00
C GLY A 10 -16.49 -8.31 -10.37
N PHE A 11 -15.91 -9.22 -9.58
CA PHE A 11 -14.59 -9.02 -8.98
C PHE A 11 -13.47 -8.97 -10.03
N VAL A 12 -13.48 -9.90 -11.00
CA VAL A 12 -12.50 -9.90 -12.11
C VAL A 12 -12.65 -8.66 -12.97
N PHE A 13 -13.89 -8.24 -13.27
CA PHE A 13 -14.15 -6.99 -13.99
C PHE A 13 -13.61 -5.77 -13.23
N GLY A 14 -13.78 -5.73 -11.91
CA GLY A 14 -13.23 -4.68 -11.05
C GLY A 14 -11.70 -4.62 -11.12
N ILE A 15 -11.02 -5.76 -11.04
CA ILE A 15 -9.56 -5.83 -11.17
C ILE A 15 -9.10 -5.35 -12.55
N ILE A 16 -9.77 -5.76 -13.63
CA ILE A 16 -9.43 -5.34 -14.99
C ILE A 16 -9.60 -3.83 -15.16
N ILE A 17 -10.68 -3.26 -14.63
CA ILE A 17 -10.92 -1.81 -14.72
C ILE A 17 -9.88 -1.04 -13.91
N VAL A 18 -9.60 -1.46 -12.67
CA VAL A 18 -8.59 -0.79 -11.82
C VAL A 18 -7.19 -0.90 -12.43
N SER A 19 -6.82 -2.07 -12.94
CA SER A 19 -5.54 -2.26 -13.62
C SER A 19 -5.45 -1.46 -14.92
N ALA A 20 -6.53 -1.35 -15.70
CA ALA A 20 -6.60 -0.47 -16.87
C ALA A 20 -6.48 1.02 -16.50
N ILE A 21 -7.15 1.48 -15.44
CA ILE A 21 -7.05 2.86 -14.93
C ILE A 21 -5.63 3.20 -14.47
N ILE A 22 -4.82 2.21 -14.05
CA ILE A 22 -3.42 2.44 -13.65
C ILE A 22 -2.48 2.31 -14.86
N LEU A 23 -2.62 1.25 -15.66
CA LEU A 23 -1.74 0.92 -16.78
C LEU A 23 -1.89 1.90 -17.94
N ILE A 24 -3.11 2.32 -18.29
CA ILE A 24 -3.36 3.21 -19.43
C ILE A 24 -2.69 4.58 -19.24
N PRO A 25 -2.89 5.32 -18.14
CA PRO A 25 -2.18 6.57 -17.92
C PRO A 25 -0.68 6.36 -17.72
N MET A 26 -0.21 5.23 -17.19
CA MET A 26 1.21 4.90 -17.16
C MET A 26 1.79 4.77 -18.58
N LEU A 27 1.10 4.06 -19.48
CA LEU A 27 1.48 3.93 -20.89
C LEU A 27 1.43 5.26 -21.63
N ILE A 28 0.44 6.11 -21.37
CA ILE A 28 0.33 7.47 -21.93
C ILE A 28 1.43 8.40 -21.37
N ALA A 29 1.82 8.22 -20.11
CA ALA A 29 2.91 8.99 -19.49
C ALA A 29 4.28 8.60 -20.05
N LEU A 30 4.44 7.35 -20.53
CA LEU A 30 5.63 6.91 -21.26
C LEU A 30 5.73 7.55 -22.66
N THR A 31 4.60 7.94 -23.27
CA THR A 31 4.56 8.54 -24.62
C THR A 31 4.51 10.07 -24.64
N LYS A 32 4.29 10.75 -23.52
CA LYS A 32 4.33 12.22 -23.44
C LYS A 32 5.72 12.74 -23.06
N ASP A 33 6.26 13.61 -23.92
CA ASP A 33 7.52 14.32 -23.71
C ASP A 33 7.47 15.23 -22.47
N GLY A 34 8.18 14.79 -21.42
CA GLY A 34 8.97 15.59 -20.49
C GLY A 34 8.28 16.58 -19.53
N LYS A 35 7.08 17.08 -19.82
CA LYS A 35 6.50 18.24 -19.09
C LYS A 35 5.77 17.89 -17.79
N ILE A 36 5.41 16.61 -17.59
CA ILE A 36 4.84 16.07 -16.34
C ILE A 36 5.73 14.91 -15.82
N LYS A 37 7.03 14.90 -16.15
CA LYS A 37 7.92 13.90 -15.59
C LYS A 37 8.38 14.39 -14.23
N ARG A 38 7.99 13.67 -13.17
CA ARG A 38 8.69 13.73 -11.89
C ARG A 38 10.18 13.61 -12.19
N LYS A 39 10.96 14.63 -11.85
CA LYS A 39 12.40 14.64 -12.13
C LYS A 39 13.08 13.83 -11.04
N TYR A 40 13.42 12.59 -11.37
CA TYR A 40 14.31 11.76 -10.59
C TYR A 40 15.69 11.81 -11.24
N ASP A 41 16.73 11.82 -10.43
CA ASP A 41 18.09 11.63 -10.93
C ASP A 41 18.44 10.12 -11.01
N GLU A 42 19.57 9.80 -11.64
CA GLU A 42 20.04 8.41 -11.82
C GLU A 42 20.21 7.68 -10.48
N ARG A 43 20.62 8.40 -9.42
CA ARG A 43 20.81 7.84 -8.08
C ARG A 43 19.45 7.45 -7.48
N GLN A 44 18.45 8.32 -7.58
CA GLN A 44 17.09 8.09 -7.11
C GLN A 44 16.44 6.92 -7.86
N GLU A 45 16.61 6.83 -9.18
CA GLU A 45 16.11 5.69 -9.95
C GLU A 45 16.75 4.37 -9.51
N ALA A 46 18.07 4.35 -9.26
CA ALA A 46 18.76 3.17 -8.75
C ALA A 46 18.25 2.75 -7.36
N ILE A 47 17.98 3.71 -6.46
CA ILE A 47 17.38 3.46 -5.13
C ILE A 47 15.99 2.86 -5.28
N ARG A 48 15.14 3.43 -6.14
CA ARG A 48 13.79 2.92 -6.40
C ARG A 48 13.82 1.49 -6.96
N GLY A 49 14.73 1.20 -7.88
CA GLY A 49 14.94 -0.15 -8.41
C GLY A 49 15.36 -1.15 -7.33
N ARG A 50 16.24 -0.76 -6.39
CA ARG A 50 16.60 -1.60 -5.22
C ARG A 50 15.41 -1.79 -4.28
N GLY A 51 14.70 -0.71 -3.96
CA GLY A 51 13.51 -0.76 -3.12
C GLY A 51 12.44 -1.68 -3.69
N PHE A 52 12.22 -1.64 -5.01
CA PHE A 52 11.26 -2.52 -5.68
C PHE A 52 11.65 -4.00 -5.55
N LYS A 53 12.93 -4.33 -5.76
CA LYS A 53 13.43 -5.69 -5.59
C LYS A 53 13.22 -6.20 -4.15
N ILE A 54 13.54 -5.38 -3.15
CA ILE A 54 13.36 -5.74 -1.74
C ILE A 54 11.88 -5.97 -1.45
N ALA A 55 11.00 -5.04 -1.84
CA ALA A 55 9.56 -5.15 -1.65
C ALA A 55 8.95 -6.38 -2.34
N PHE A 56 9.39 -6.66 -3.57
CA PHE A 56 8.96 -7.84 -4.32
C PHE A 56 9.32 -9.14 -3.59
N TYR A 57 10.58 -9.30 -3.17
CA TYR A 57 10.98 -10.50 -2.43
C TYR A 57 10.25 -10.61 -1.08
N THR A 58 10.01 -9.51 -0.38
CA THR A 58 9.18 -9.51 0.84
C THR A 58 7.77 -10.04 0.54
N MET A 59 7.11 -9.55 -0.51
CA MET A 59 5.79 -10.02 -0.90
C MET A 59 5.79 -11.50 -1.29
N VAL A 60 6.78 -11.97 -2.06
CA VAL A 60 6.91 -13.38 -2.44
C VAL A 60 7.04 -14.25 -1.20
N THR A 61 7.93 -13.89 -0.27
CA THR A 61 8.11 -14.62 0.99
C THR A 61 6.84 -14.62 1.84
N MET A 62 6.16 -13.49 1.99
CA MET A 62 4.91 -13.43 2.75
C MET A 62 3.78 -14.26 2.10
N ASN A 63 3.69 -14.28 0.78
CA ASN A 63 2.73 -15.14 0.07
C ASN A 63 3.05 -16.63 0.26
N MET A 64 4.33 -17.01 0.18
CA MET A 64 4.74 -18.40 0.46
C MET A 64 4.43 -18.80 1.89
N LEU A 65 4.69 -17.94 2.87
CA LEU A 65 4.34 -18.18 4.26
C LEU A 65 2.83 -18.33 4.43
N TYR A 66 2.04 -17.44 3.83
CA TYR A 66 0.58 -17.54 3.89
C TYR A 66 0.06 -18.84 3.27
N GLY A 67 0.56 -19.22 2.09
CA GLY A 67 0.22 -20.50 1.47
C GLY A 67 0.63 -21.70 2.32
N PHE A 68 1.81 -21.65 2.96
CA PHE A 68 2.25 -22.68 3.88
C PHE A 68 1.33 -22.78 5.11
N PHE A 69 0.97 -21.66 5.75
CA PHE A 69 0.05 -21.64 6.88
C PHE A 69 -1.32 -22.20 6.53
N GLN A 70 -1.83 -21.93 5.32
CA GLN A 70 -3.11 -22.48 4.87
C GLN A 70 -3.08 -24.01 4.71
N VAL A 71 -1.91 -24.60 4.40
CA VAL A 71 -1.75 -26.06 4.30
C VAL A 71 -1.42 -26.71 5.64
N ALA A 72 -0.60 -26.05 6.46
CA ALA A 72 -0.02 -26.61 7.68
C ALA A 72 -0.87 -26.36 8.94
N CYS A 73 -1.73 -25.34 8.95
CA CYS A 73 -2.54 -24.97 10.11
C CYS A 73 -4.03 -25.03 9.77
N LYS A 74 -4.89 -25.05 10.81
CA LYS A 74 -6.33 -24.79 10.64
C LYS A 74 -6.51 -23.39 10.03
N GLU A 75 -7.65 -23.19 9.35
CA GLU A 75 -8.01 -21.90 8.76
C GLU A 75 -7.74 -20.74 9.73
N LEU A 76 -6.96 -19.75 9.29
CA LEU A 76 -6.71 -18.56 10.07
C LEU A 76 -8.04 -17.84 10.34
N PRO A 77 -8.28 -17.31 11.55
CA PRO A 77 -9.49 -16.55 11.87
C PRO A 77 -9.44 -15.13 11.26
N ILE A 78 -9.01 -15.04 10.00
CA ILE A 78 -8.85 -13.83 9.23
C ILE A 78 -9.32 -14.15 7.82
N GLU A 79 -10.20 -13.32 7.28
CA GLU A 79 -10.67 -13.46 5.91
C GLU A 79 -9.47 -13.42 4.93
N PRO A 80 -9.40 -14.34 3.95
CA PRO A 80 -8.29 -14.39 3.00
C PRO A 80 -8.03 -13.07 2.25
N SER A 81 -9.09 -12.30 1.99
CA SER A 81 -9.03 -10.98 1.37
C SER A 81 -8.21 -9.98 2.20
N VAL A 82 -8.39 -9.99 3.53
CA VAL A 82 -7.64 -9.16 4.49
C VAL A 82 -6.18 -9.55 4.50
N VAL A 83 -5.86 -10.86 4.51
CA VAL A 83 -4.48 -11.33 4.52
C VAL A 83 -3.75 -10.91 3.25
N VAL A 84 -4.34 -11.11 2.07
CA VAL A 84 -3.76 -10.70 0.78
C VAL A 84 -3.56 -9.18 0.72
N PHE A 85 -4.51 -8.40 1.27
CA PHE A 85 -4.37 -6.96 1.37
C PHE A 85 -3.21 -6.55 2.29
N ILE A 86 -3.06 -7.19 3.46
CA ILE A 86 -1.94 -6.96 4.38
C ILE A 86 -0.60 -7.26 3.69
N ILE A 87 -0.49 -8.37 2.96
CA ILE A 87 0.75 -8.70 2.23
C ILE A 87 1.06 -7.61 1.18
N THR A 88 0.03 -7.14 0.47
CA THR A 88 0.18 -6.10 -0.55
C THR A 88 0.65 -4.78 0.07
N ILE A 89 -0.01 -4.32 1.15
CA ILE A 89 0.34 -3.06 1.80
C ILE A 89 1.72 -3.11 2.47
N MET A 90 2.13 -4.29 2.96
CA MET A 90 3.49 -4.50 3.46
C MET A 90 4.53 -4.37 2.35
N GLY A 91 4.27 -4.91 1.16
CA GLY A 91 5.13 -4.69 -0.01
C GLY A 91 5.26 -3.21 -0.37
N VAL A 92 4.13 -2.51 -0.46
CA VAL A 92 4.10 -1.06 -0.71
C VAL A 92 4.85 -0.29 0.38
N GLY A 93 4.70 -0.68 1.65
CA GLY A 93 5.40 -0.10 2.80
C GLY A 93 6.90 -0.25 2.72
N VAL A 94 7.37 -1.48 2.51
CA VAL A 94 8.80 -1.79 2.38
C VAL A 94 9.42 -0.96 1.26
N TYR A 95 8.76 -0.88 0.12
CA TYR A 95 9.20 -0.02 -0.99
C TYR A 95 9.24 1.45 -0.57
N ALA A 96 8.13 1.97 -0.04
CA ALA A 96 8.01 3.38 0.32
C ALA A 96 9.02 3.77 1.39
N TRP A 97 9.10 3.04 2.50
CA TRP A 97 9.99 3.36 3.61
C TRP A 97 11.46 3.22 3.21
N TYR A 98 11.84 2.17 2.46
CA TYR A 98 13.20 2.05 1.94
C TYR A 98 13.57 3.25 1.06
N THR A 99 12.70 3.64 0.14
CA THR A 99 12.98 4.75 -0.77
C THR A 99 12.94 6.11 -0.06
N ILE A 100 12.13 6.29 0.99
CA ILE A 100 12.14 7.51 1.82
C ILE A 100 13.46 7.62 2.57
N LEU A 101 13.87 6.55 3.26
CA LEU A 101 15.08 6.55 4.09
C LEU A 101 16.36 6.70 3.27
N ASN A 102 16.32 6.38 1.97
CA ASN A 102 17.47 6.46 1.06
C ASN A 102 17.35 7.61 0.05
N ASP A 103 16.43 8.58 0.22
CA ASP A 103 16.29 9.77 -0.64
C ASP A 103 15.84 9.49 -2.08
N GLY A 104 15.18 8.36 -2.32
CA GLY A 104 14.64 7.95 -3.63
C GLY A 104 13.12 8.07 -3.78
N TYR A 105 12.38 8.44 -2.75
CA TYR A 105 10.90 8.47 -2.78
C TYR A 105 10.35 9.73 -3.46
N PHE A 106 10.75 10.90 -2.94
CA PHE A 106 10.28 12.20 -3.42
C PHE A 106 11.06 12.62 -4.68
N ALA A 107 10.33 13.09 -5.69
CA ALA A 107 10.96 13.70 -6.86
C ALA A 107 11.55 15.07 -6.48
N LEU A 108 12.52 15.55 -7.27
CA LEU A 108 13.18 16.84 -7.02
C LEU A 108 12.22 18.03 -7.00
N ASN A 109 11.06 17.91 -7.65
CA ASN A 109 10.03 18.94 -7.73
C ASN A 109 8.82 18.69 -6.81
N GLU A 110 8.87 17.67 -5.96
CA GLU A 110 7.75 17.29 -5.10
C GLU A 110 7.73 18.15 -3.81
N ARG A 111 6.54 18.58 -3.40
CA ARG A 111 6.36 19.37 -2.17
C ARG A 111 6.05 18.47 -0.99
N ILE A 112 7.08 18.09 -0.23
CA ILE A 112 6.96 17.20 0.94
C ILE A 112 5.84 17.63 1.93
N PRO A 113 5.65 18.92 2.27
CA PRO A 113 4.56 19.32 3.16
C PRO A 113 3.17 18.97 2.63
N GLN A 114 2.96 19.04 1.31
CA GLN A 114 1.68 18.67 0.70
C GLN A 114 1.44 17.17 0.79
N THR A 115 2.47 16.35 0.58
CA THR A 115 2.39 14.90 0.76
C THR A 115 2.11 14.52 2.22
N LEU A 116 2.78 15.18 3.18
CA LEU A 116 2.55 14.97 4.61
C LEU A 116 1.10 15.26 5.00
N VAL A 117 0.55 16.40 4.56
CA VAL A 117 -0.86 16.76 4.82
C VAL A 117 -1.80 15.73 4.19
N ALA A 118 -1.58 15.37 2.92
CA ALA A 118 -2.42 14.38 2.24
C ALA A 118 -2.41 13.02 2.95
N PHE A 119 -1.25 12.47 3.30
CA PHE A 119 -1.15 11.19 3.98
C PHE A 119 -1.73 11.24 5.40
N THR A 120 -1.56 12.36 6.10
CA THR A 120 -2.17 12.55 7.42
C THR A 120 -3.69 12.55 7.34
N ILE A 121 -4.27 13.31 6.40
CA ILE A 121 -5.74 13.35 6.20
C ILE A 121 -6.27 11.97 5.83
N ILE A 122 -5.65 11.31 4.84
CA ILE A 122 -6.07 9.97 4.40
C ILE A 122 -5.96 8.97 5.55
N GLY A 123 -4.88 9.02 6.33
CA GLY A 123 -4.67 8.17 7.50
C GLY A 123 -5.75 8.36 8.56
N LEU A 124 -6.03 9.61 8.94
CA LEU A 124 -7.06 9.94 9.93
C LEU A 124 -8.47 9.54 9.47
N VAL A 125 -8.84 9.81 8.22
CA VAL A 125 -10.13 9.40 7.67
C VAL A 125 -10.29 7.87 7.71
N ASN A 126 -9.25 7.14 7.32
CA ASN A 126 -9.25 5.67 7.38
C ASN A 126 -9.38 5.14 8.82
N LEU A 127 -8.73 5.78 9.79
CA LEU A 127 -8.92 5.43 11.20
C LEU A 127 -10.33 5.75 11.71
N LEU A 128 -10.93 6.86 11.30
CA LEU A 128 -12.30 7.20 11.68
C LEU A 128 -13.31 6.18 11.14
N ILE A 129 -13.15 5.77 9.87
CA ILE A 129 -13.97 4.69 9.27
C ILE A 129 -13.73 3.38 10.02
N GLY A 130 -12.47 3.06 10.31
CA GLY A 130 -12.12 1.88 11.09
C GLY A 130 -12.73 1.86 12.49
N LEU A 131 -12.73 2.98 13.20
CA LEU A 131 -13.37 3.13 14.50
C LEU A 131 -14.89 2.97 14.41
N ALA A 132 -15.53 3.53 13.38
CA ALA A 132 -16.96 3.29 13.13
C ALA A 132 -17.25 1.80 12.92
N ASN A 133 -16.44 1.11 12.12
CA ASN A 133 -16.57 -0.34 11.90
C ASN A 133 -16.36 -1.15 13.19
N ILE A 134 -15.48 -0.72 14.10
CA ILE A 134 -15.34 -1.34 15.44
C ILE A 134 -16.64 -1.16 16.23
N MET A 135 -17.17 0.06 16.27
CA MET A 135 -18.38 0.39 17.03
C MET A 135 -19.61 -0.36 16.51
N ASP A 136 -19.70 -0.55 15.20
CA ASP A 136 -20.76 -1.31 14.55
C ASP A 136 -20.57 -2.83 14.66
N GLY A 137 -19.44 -3.30 15.23
CA GLY A 137 -19.13 -4.72 15.38
C GLY A 137 -18.86 -5.44 14.06
N THR A 138 -18.60 -4.72 12.96
CA THR A 138 -18.43 -5.31 11.62
C THR A 138 -17.04 -5.88 11.39
N ILE A 139 -16.03 -5.41 12.14
CA ILE A 139 -14.64 -5.85 12.00
C ILE A 139 -14.44 -7.33 12.34
N MET A 140 -15.20 -7.86 13.30
CA MET A 140 -15.10 -9.24 13.74
C MET A 140 -16.50 -9.84 13.85
N ASN A 141 -16.76 -10.86 13.05
CA ASN A 141 -17.99 -11.63 13.15
C ASN A 141 -17.62 -13.10 13.37
N GLU A 142 -18.26 -13.74 14.35
CA GLU A 142 -17.99 -15.14 14.73
C GLU A 142 -16.50 -15.45 15.00
N GLY A 143 -15.76 -14.45 15.50
CA GLY A 143 -14.33 -14.59 15.80
C GLY A 143 -13.39 -14.46 14.60
N VAL A 144 -13.91 -14.15 13.40
CA VAL A 144 -13.11 -13.97 12.17
C VAL A 144 -12.97 -12.48 11.84
N ILE A 145 -11.74 -12.02 11.61
CA ILE A 145 -11.45 -10.66 11.15
C ILE A 145 -11.89 -10.49 9.69
N ARG A 146 -12.74 -9.50 9.43
CA ARG A 146 -13.34 -9.24 8.10
C ARG A 146 -12.70 -8.09 7.35
N PHE A 147 -13.06 -7.97 6.07
CA PHE A 147 -12.60 -6.92 5.15
C PHE A 147 -12.72 -5.49 5.71
N GLU A 148 -13.71 -5.20 6.54
CA GLU A 148 -13.94 -3.90 7.19
C GLU A 148 -12.76 -3.44 8.07
N SER A 149 -11.90 -4.37 8.49
CA SER A 149 -10.65 -4.10 9.20
C SER A 149 -9.60 -3.36 8.37
N ILE A 150 -9.69 -3.40 7.03
CA ILE A 150 -8.72 -2.80 6.11
C ILE A 150 -8.60 -1.29 6.32
N SER A 151 -9.69 -0.60 6.67
CA SER A 151 -9.64 0.84 6.95
C SER A 151 -8.67 1.15 8.10
N ILE A 152 -8.63 0.33 9.16
CA ILE A 152 -7.65 0.50 10.25
C ILE A 152 -6.23 0.26 9.75
N VAL A 153 -6.02 -0.82 9.00
CA VAL A 153 -4.71 -1.17 8.44
C VAL A 153 -4.16 -0.04 7.55
N CYS A 154 -4.99 0.49 6.64
CA CYS A 154 -4.65 1.64 5.80
C CYS A 154 -4.35 2.90 6.61
N GLY A 155 -5.16 3.17 7.64
CA GLY A 155 -4.98 4.33 8.51
C GLY A 155 -3.62 4.29 9.22
N ILE A 156 -3.32 3.17 9.88
CA ILE A 156 -2.04 2.94 10.56
C ILE A 156 -0.88 3.03 9.57
N PHE A 157 -0.99 2.38 8.40
CA PHE A 157 0.04 2.39 7.37
C PHE A 157 0.41 3.81 6.90
N MET A 158 -0.60 4.64 6.65
CA MET A 158 -0.39 6.03 6.22
C MET A 158 0.31 6.84 7.30
N LEU A 159 -0.11 6.69 8.57
CA LEU A 159 0.52 7.40 9.69
C LEU A 159 1.95 6.93 9.97
N ILE A 160 2.24 5.63 9.85
CA ILE A 160 3.61 5.12 9.90
C ILE A 160 4.45 5.76 8.80
N THR A 161 3.92 5.85 7.58
CA THR A 161 4.64 6.48 6.46
C THR A 161 4.92 7.97 6.73
N VAL A 162 3.97 8.71 7.32
CA VAL A 162 4.19 10.09 7.80
C VAL A 162 5.32 10.14 8.82
N LEU A 163 5.31 9.26 9.82
CA LEU A 163 6.37 9.19 10.83
C LEU A 163 7.75 8.91 10.22
N VAL A 164 7.84 8.00 9.25
CA VAL A 164 9.10 7.70 8.55
C VAL A 164 9.63 8.92 7.81
N ILE A 165 8.76 9.69 7.15
CA ILE A 165 9.14 10.95 6.49
C ILE A 165 9.67 11.97 7.52
N LEU A 166 8.96 12.15 8.64
CA LEU A 166 9.35 13.10 9.68
C LEU A 166 10.67 12.71 10.35
N ILE A 167 10.88 11.43 10.64
CA ILE A 167 12.14 10.91 11.19
C ILE A 167 13.30 11.21 10.23
N LYS A 168 13.11 10.96 8.93
CA LYS A 168 14.12 11.27 7.91
C LYS A 168 14.42 12.77 7.86
N GLN A 169 13.41 13.64 7.81
CA GLN A 169 13.60 15.09 7.83
C GLN A 169 14.33 15.59 9.07
N HIS A 170 14.04 15.01 10.24
CA HIS A 170 14.71 15.38 11.48
C HIS A 170 16.18 14.95 11.49
N LYS A 171 16.49 13.81 10.88
CA LYS A 171 17.85 13.32 10.75
C LYS A 171 18.67 14.19 9.80
N ASP A 172 18.11 14.54 8.65
CA ASP A 172 18.78 15.40 7.67
C ASP A 172 19.12 16.79 8.25
N LYS A 173 18.20 17.36 9.05
CA LYS A 173 18.44 18.63 9.76
C LYS A 173 19.52 18.59 10.84
N LYS A 174 19.87 17.41 11.36
CA LYS A 174 20.93 17.25 12.38
C LYS A 174 22.31 17.07 11.77
N ASP A 175 22.34 16.56 10.54
CA ASP A 175 23.58 16.27 9.82
C ASP A 175 24.07 17.50 9.01
N ASP A 176 23.23 18.55 8.92
CA ASP A 176 23.53 19.90 8.38
C ASP A 176 23.98 20.89 9.48
#